data_AF-A0A1R3RCB5-F1
#
_entry.id   AF-A0A1R3RCB5-F1
#
_cell.length_a   1.000
_cell.length_b   1.000
_cell.length_c   1.000
_cell.angle_alpha   90.00
_cell.angle_beta   90.00
_cell.angle_gamma   90.00
#
_symmetry.space_group_name_H-M   'P 1'
#
loop_
_entity.id
_entity.type
_entity.pdbx_description
1 polymer ?
#
loop_
_entity_poly.entity_id
_entity_poly.type
_entity_poly.pdbx_seq_one_letter_code
_entity_poly.pdbx_strand_id
1 'polypeptide(L)'
;MRLAISNWSTVALQTLLTSFTLPTAISASTAPSPPDLSFLYTAYVQCESTLMNSPGPHGIRHTIPIVGGNFTGPRLSGQILPVGADWGLVDPQTGIFSADTRYNLRTDDGENIFIQTSGPSAPSGNLHLRLVFETGSRKYYWLNNVIAVGVLTNVEATANTSLLRIDAWNMADDWNSTTFVNSTGRSENMA
;
A
#
# COMPACT_ATOMS: atom_id res chain seq x y z
N MET A 1 64.10 37.39 63.44
CA MET A 1 62.85 36.98 62.77
C MET A 1 62.12 38.24 62.31
N ARG A 2 62.35 38.68 61.07
CA ARG A 2 61.69 39.85 60.47
C ARG A 2 61.13 39.39 59.11
N LEU A 3 59.80 39.40 58.98
CA LEU A 3 59.11 39.26 57.71
C LEU A 3 58.90 40.67 57.12
N ALA A 4 59.23 40.82 55.84
CA ALA A 4 58.81 41.94 55.01
C ALA A 4 57.93 41.39 53.89
N ILE A 5 56.76 41.98 53.71
CA ILE A 5 55.82 41.67 52.63
C ILE A 5 55.53 43.01 51.93
N SER A 6 55.77 43.09 50.62
CA SER A 6 54.82 43.64 49.65
C SER A 6 55.49 43.80 48.28
N ASN A 7 54.82 43.34 47.22
CA ASN A 7 54.35 44.25 46.17
C ASN A 7 53.43 43.52 45.20
N TRP A 8 52.37 44.23 44.82
CA TRP A 8 51.33 43.79 43.91
C TRP A 8 51.71 44.24 42.49
N SER A 9 51.31 43.48 41.48
CA SER A 9 51.36 43.94 40.09
C SER A 9 50.09 43.48 39.37
N THR A 10 49.29 44.45 38.96
CA THR A 10 48.07 44.31 38.18
C THR A 10 48.43 44.11 36.70
N VAL A 11 47.94 43.01 36.10
CA VAL A 11 48.01 42.79 34.65
C VAL A 11 46.62 43.03 34.07
N ALA A 12 46.50 43.99 33.14
CA ALA A 12 45.27 44.27 32.41
C ALA A 12 45.10 43.26 31.27
N LEU A 13 43.97 42.55 31.24
CA LEU A 13 43.65 41.54 30.24
C LEU A 13 42.81 42.18 29.12
N GLN A 14 43.37 42.30 27.92
CA GLN A 14 42.60 42.68 26.72
C GLN A 14 41.91 41.45 26.13
N THR A 15 40.58 41.44 26.12
CA THR A 15 39.78 40.39 25.47
C THR A 15 39.59 40.70 23.99
N LEU A 16 40.18 39.88 23.13
CA LEU A 16 39.95 39.89 21.68
C LEU A 16 38.62 39.18 21.38
N LEU A 17 37.62 39.93 20.88
CA LEU A 17 36.33 39.38 20.47
C LEU A 17 36.47 38.71 19.09
N THR A 18 36.51 37.39 19.05
CA THR A 18 36.39 36.62 17.80
C THR A 18 34.92 36.54 17.39
N SER A 19 34.58 37.13 16.25
CA SER A 19 33.24 37.04 15.65
C SER A 19 32.99 35.61 15.16
N PHE A 20 32.20 34.83 15.90
CA PHE A 20 31.71 33.54 15.41
C PHE A 20 30.52 33.80 14.47
N THR A 21 30.66 33.44 13.19
CA THR A 21 29.51 33.30 12.28
C THR A 21 28.76 32.03 12.64
N LEU A 22 27.55 32.17 13.18
CA LEU A 22 26.66 31.02 13.36
C LEU A 22 26.34 30.41 11.99
N PRO A 23 26.36 29.08 11.85
CA PRO A 23 25.86 28.44 10.64
C PRO A 23 24.40 28.81 10.45
N THR A 24 24.03 29.19 9.22
CA THR A 24 22.67 29.49 8.82
C THR A 24 21.78 28.30 9.16
N ALA A 25 20.79 28.53 10.02
CA ALA A 25 19.78 27.52 10.30
C ALA A 25 19.08 27.16 8.98
N ILE A 26 19.10 25.88 8.62
CA ILE A 26 18.28 25.36 7.53
C ILE A 26 16.83 25.51 8.00
N SER A 27 16.10 26.46 7.42
CA SER A 27 14.69 26.68 7.71
C SER A 27 13.90 25.39 7.53
N ALA A 28 12.97 25.16 8.45
CA ALA A 28 12.15 23.96 8.53
C ALA A 28 11.48 23.63 7.19
N SER A 29 11.67 22.37 6.77
CA SER A 29 10.95 21.73 5.68
C SER A 29 9.45 21.90 5.86
N THR A 30 8.77 22.50 4.88
CA THR A 30 7.31 22.34 4.74
C THR A 30 6.99 20.84 4.71
N ALA A 31 5.96 20.40 5.43
CA ALA A 31 5.53 19.00 5.35
C ALA A 31 5.18 18.66 3.89
N PRO A 32 5.56 17.48 3.39
CA PRO A 32 5.20 17.09 2.03
C PRO A 32 3.67 16.99 1.89
N SER A 33 3.15 17.37 0.72
CA SER A 33 1.75 17.09 0.38
C SER A 33 1.57 15.59 0.19
N PRO A 34 0.50 14.97 0.70
CA PRO A 34 0.19 13.58 0.36
C PRO A 34 -0.08 13.45 -1.15
N PRO A 35 0.16 12.27 -1.74
CA PRO A 35 -0.27 11.98 -3.10
C PRO A 35 -1.80 11.93 -3.18
N ASP A 36 -2.33 12.29 -4.34
CA ASP A 36 -3.75 12.13 -4.65
C ASP A 36 -4.06 10.69 -5.10
N LEU A 37 -5.31 10.27 -4.91
CA LEU A 37 -5.80 8.97 -5.33
C LEU A 37 -6.88 9.09 -6.41
N SER A 38 -6.83 8.21 -7.40
CA SER A 38 -7.86 8.06 -8.43
C SER A 38 -8.64 6.76 -8.21
N PHE A 39 -9.96 6.83 -8.33
CA PHE A 39 -10.84 5.67 -8.16
C PHE A 39 -10.66 4.68 -9.33
N LEU A 40 -10.36 3.42 -9.00
CA LEU A 40 -10.23 2.33 -9.96
C LEU A 40 -11.57 1.62 -10.17
N TYR A 41 -12.10 1.02 -9.11
CA TYR A 41 -13.33 0.24 -9.12
C TYR A 41 -13.83 -0.03 -7.68
N THR A 42 -15.09 -0.42 -7.58
CA THR A 42 -15.62 -1.14 -6.42
C THR A 42 -15.82 -2.60 -6.81
N ALA A 43 -15.39 -3.53 -5.96
CA ALA A 43 -15.62 -4.96 -6.11
C ALA A 43 -16.50 -5.52 -5.00
N TYR A 44 -17.38 -6.44 -5.34
CA TYR A 44 -18.11 -7.29 -4.43
C TYR A 44 -17.57 -8.71 -4.55
N VAL A 45 -16.81 -9.16 -3.56
CA VAL A 45 -16.12 -10.46 -3.55
C VAL A 45 -16.96 -11.46 -2.78
N GLN A 46 -17.26 -12.60 -3.39
CA GLN A 46 -17.98 -13.70 -2.77
C GLN A 46 -16.99 -14.74 -2.26
N CYS A 47 -17.11 -15.08 -0.99
CA CYS A 47 -16.27 -16.05 -0.32
C CYS A 47 -17.10 -17.17 0.31
N GLU A 48 -16.52 -18.35 0.42
CA GLU A 48 -17.08 -19.47 1.19
C GLU A 48 -16.53 -19.50 2.62
N SER A 49 -17.07 -20.42 3.41
CA SER A 49 -16.58 -20.71 4.76
C SER A 49 -15.09 -21.01 4.80
N THR A 50 -14.45 -20.60 5.90
CA THR A 50 -13.03 -20.83 6.14
C THR A 50 -12.73 -22.33 6.21
N LEU A 51 -11.90 -22.84 5.30
CA LEU A 51 -11.51 -24.25 5.23
C LEU A 51 -10.42 -24.61 6.24
N MET A 52 -9.50 -23.70 6.49
CA MET A 52 -8.44 -23.85 7.50
C MET A 52 -8.54 -22.71 8.48
N ASN A 53 -8.65 -23.02 9.77
CA ASN A 53 -8.51 -22.08 10.87
C ASN A 53 -7.64 -22.77 11.93
N SER A 54 -6.33 -22.66 11.80
CA SER A 54 -5.42 -23.48 12.60
C SER A 54 -4.11 -22.75 12.92
N PRO A 55 -3.57 -22.91 14.14
CA PRO A 55 -2.26 -22.39 14.49
C PRO A 55 -1.16 -22.95 13.58
N GLY A 56 -0.19 -22.11 13.25
CA GLY A 56 1.00 -22.47 12.49
C GLY A 56 2.20 -21.58 12.87
N PRO A 57 3.37 -21.78 12.22
CA PRO A 57 4.61 -21.09 12.56
C PRO A 57 4.58 -19.57 12.34
N HIS A 58 3.56 -19.05 11.65
CA HIS A 58 3.42 -17.62 11.33
C HIS A 58 2.15 -16.97 11.90
N GLY A 59 1.47 -17.65 12.83
CA GLY A 59 0.19 -17.23 13.40
C GLY A 59 -0.92 -18.22 13.12
N ILE A 60 -2.17 -17.80 13.27
CA ILE A 60 -3.34 -18.64 12.98
C ILE A 60 -3.68 -18.46 11.49
N ARG A 61 -3.54 -19.53 10.70
CA ARG A 61 -3.84 -19.52 9.27
C ARG A 61 -5.34 -19.60 9.04
N HIS A 62 -5.83 -18.66 8.24
CA HIS A 62 -7.13 -18.74 7.59
C HIS A 62 -6.95 -19.12 6.12
N THR A 63 -7.80 -20.00 5.59
CA THR A 63 -7.90 -20.25 4.15
C THR A 63 -9.35 -20.11 3.74
N ILE A 64 -9.66 -19.06 3.00
CA ILE A 64 -11.02 -18.62 2.69
C ILE A 64 -11.18 -18.65 1.17
N PRO A 65 -11.94 -19.60 0.59
CA PRO A 65 -12.12 -19.68 -0.85
C PRO A 65 -12.82 -18.43 -1.40
N ILE A 66 -12.30 -17.91 -2.51
CA ILE A 66 -12.96 -16.85 -3.29
C ILE A 66 -13.65 -17.53 -4.47
N VAL A 67 -14.97 -17.44 -4.50
CA VAL A 67 -15.83 -18.22 -5.41
C VAL A 67 -16.55 -17.38 -6.45
N GLY A 68 -16.29 -16.08 -6.46
CA GLY A 68 -16.79 -15.19 -7.51
C GLY A 68 -17.01 -13.78 -7.02
N GLY A 69 -17.91 -13.08 -7.70
CA GLY A 69 -18.20 -11.68 -7.45
C GLY A 69 -18.13 -10.84 -8.71
N ASN A 70 -18.23 -9.53 -8.54
CA ASN A 70 -18.17 -8.57 -9.63
C ASN A 70 -17.33 -7.36 -9.24
N PHE A 71 -16.92 -6.58 -10.24
CA PHE A 71 -16.32 -5.28 -10.02
C PHE A 71 -16.78 -4.29 -11.07
N THR A 72 -16.87 -3.01 -10.70
CA THR A 72 -17.33 -1.95 -11.57
C THR A 72 -16.58 -0.66 -11.28
N GLY A 73 -16.11 -0.02 -12.34
CA GLY A 73 -15.34 1.21 -12.28
C GLY A 73 -15.32 1.92 -13.63
N PRO A 74 -14.76 3.14 -13.71
CA PRO A 74 -14.81 3.95 -14.93
C PRO A 74 -14.08 3.32 -16.12
N ARG A 75 -13.05 2.49 -15.85
CA ARG A 75 -12.18 1.87 -16.85
C ARG A 75 -12.05 0.35 -16.69
N LEU A 76 -12.58 -0.20 -15.60
CA LEU A 76 -12.45 -1.60 -15.23
C LEU A 76 -13.80 -2.10 -14.72
N SER A 77 -14.46 -2.96 -15.49
CA SER A 77 -15.70 -3.63 -15.09
C SER A 77 -15.68 -5.09 -15.54
N GLY A 78 -16.31 -5.97 -14.77
CA GLY A 78 -16.31 -7.39 -15.04
C GLY A 78 -16.70 -8.27 -13.86
N GLN A 79 -16.25 -9.52 -13.92
CA GLN A 79 -16.53 -10.57 -12.94
C GLN A 79 -15.25 -11.07 -12.27
N ILE A 80 -15.35 -11.45 -11.00
CA ILE A 80 -14.33 -12.23 -10.31
C ILE A 80 -14.56 -13.69 -10.67
N LEU A 81 -13.52 -14.37 -11.15
CA LEU A 81 -13.61 -15.77 -11.52
C LEU A 81 -13.60 -16.67 -10.26
N PRO A 82 -14.25 -17.84 -10.29
CA PRO A 82 -14.31 -18.78 -9.17
C PRO A 82 -12.99 -19.55 -8.99
N VAL A 83 -11.89 -18.81 -8.81
CA VAL A 83 -10.55 -19.33 -8.58
C VAL A 83 -9.78 -18.38 -7.68
N GLY A 84 -9.17 -18.96 -6.65
CA GLY A 84 -8.38 -18.22 -5.67
C GLY A 84 -8.87 -18.39 -4.24
N ALA A 85 -8.14 -17.78 -3.33
CA ALA A 85 -8.47 -17.75 -1.92
C ALA A 85 -7.79 -16.57 -1.22
N ASP A 86 -8.22 -16.31 0.00
CA ASP A 86 -7.46 -15.57 1.00
C ASP A 86 -6.73 -16.57 1.91
N TRP A 87 -5.41 -16.48 1.95
CA TRP A 87 -4.58 -17.19 2.91
C TRP A 87 -4.20 -16.25 4.05
N GLY A 88 -5.18 -15.64 4.71
CA GLY A 88 -4.90 -14.67 5.76
C GLY A 88 -4.25 -15.27 7.01
N LEU A 89 -3.63 -14.42 7.82
CA LEU A 89 -3.02 -14.76 9.10
C LEU A 89 -3.60 -13.88 10.21
N VAL A 90 -3.92 -14.48 11.34
CA VAL A 90 -4.14 -13.75 12.59
C VAL A 90 -2.88 -13.82 13.43
N ASP A 91 -2.39 -12.66 13.85
CA ASP A 91 -1.35 -12.56 14.87
C ASP A 91 -1.92 -12.97 16.24
N PRO A 92 -1.42 -14.05 16.88
CA PRO A 92 -1.95 -14.54 18.14
C PRO A 92 -1.70 -13.60 19.32
N GLN A 93 -0.77 -12.65 19.22
CA GLN A 93 -0.50 -11.70 20.30
C GLN A 93 -1.46 -10.50 20.28
N THR A 94 -1.85 -10.05 19.09
CA THR A 94 -2.65 -8.83 18.92
C THR A 94 -4.07 -9.09 18.44
N GLY A 95 -4.34 -10.26 17.87
CA GLY A 95 -5.61 -10.58 17.22
C GLY A 95 -5.80 -9.92 15.85
N ILE A 96 -4.78 -9.21 15.32
CA ILE A 96 -4.87 -8.54 14.03
C ILE A 96 -4.88 -9.59 12.91
N PHE A 97 -5.93 -9.56 12.10
CA PHE A 97 -6.01 -10.34 10.87
C PHE A 97 -5.35 -9.58 9.73
N SER A 98 -4.55 -10.26 8.92
CA SER A 98 -4.00 -9.74 7.67
C SER A 98 -4.34 -10.66 6.51
N ALA A 99 -5.00 -10.11 5.49
CA ALA A 99 -5.32 -10.83 4.26
C ALA A 99 -4.05 -11.07 3.42
N ASP A 100 -4.04 -12.18 2.68
CA ASP A 100 -3.09 -12.47 1.60
C ASP A 100 -3.81 -13.30 0.53
N THR A 101 -4.37 -12.61 -0.45
CA THR A 101 -5.24 -13.20 -1.46
C THR A 101 -4.55 -13.34 -2.81
N ARG A 102 -4.94 -14.34 -3.60
CA ARG A 102 -4.59 -14.46 -5.02
C ARG A 102 -5.80 -14.98 -5.77
N TYR A 103 -6.27 -14.25 -6.79
CA TYR A 103 -7.45 -14.59 -7.58
C TYR A 103 -7.43 -13.93 -8.96
N ASN A 104 -8.47 -14.15 -9.77
CA ASN A 104 -8.54 -13.66 -11.15
C ASN A 104 -9.80 -12.81 -11.39
N LEU A 105 -9.60 -11.74 -12.14
CA LEU A 105 -10.66 -10.93 -12.74
C LEU A 105 -10.80 -11.29 -14.22
N ARG A 106 -12.03 -11.23 -14.73
CA ARG A 106 -12.35 -11.22 -16.16
C ARG A 106 -13.14 -9.95 -16.45
N THR A 107 -12.60 -9.08 -17.30
CA THR A 107 -13.30 -7.87 -17.73
C THR A 107 -14.46 -8.20 -18.66
N ASP A 108 -15.43 -7.28 -18.77
CA ASP A 108 -16.61 -7.44 -19.63
C ASP A 108 -16.27 -7.61 -21.12
N ASP A 109 -15.12 -7.08 -21.55
CA ASP A 109 -14.58 -7.22 -22.90
C ASP A 109 -13.65 -8.43 -23.07
N GLY A 110 -13.55 -9.30 -22.06
CA GLY A 110 -12.96 -10.62 -22.19
C GLY A 110 -11.49 -10.74 -21.79
N GLU A 111 -10.90 -9.75 -21.12
CA GLU A 111 -9.48 -9.78 -20.72
C GLU A 111 -9.29 -10.35 -19.31
N ASN A 112 -8.22 -11.13 -19.13
CA ASN A 112 -7.88 -11.71 -17.82
C ASN A 112 -6.88 -10.82 -17.09
N ILE A 113 -7.11 -10.65 -15.79
CA ILE A 113 -6.19 -9.95 -14.89
C ILE A 113 -6.01 -10.82 -13.64
N PHE A 114 -4.78 -11.19 -13.33
CA PHE A 114 -4.44 -11.73 -12.02
C PHE A 114 -4.36 -10.58 -11.02
N ILE A 115 -4.80 -10.84 -9.79
CA ILE A 115 -4.68 -9.89 -8.69
C ILE A 115 -4.22 -10.58 -7.41
N GLN A 116 -3.28 -9.94 -6.73
CA GLN A 116 -2.91 -10.24 -5.36
C GLN A 116 -3.32 -9.05 -4.47
N THR A 117 -4.02 -9.31 -3.36
CA THR A 117 -4.31 -8.28 -2.37
C THR A 117 -3.78 -8.69 -1.00
N SER A 118 -3.25 -7.73 -0.25
CA SER A 118 -2.68 -8.03 1.07
C SER A 118 -2.77 -6.84 2.00
N GLY A 119 -3.11 -7.07 3.28
CA GLY A 119 -3.02 -6.03 4.30
C GLY A 119 -3.81 -6.32 5.58
N PRO A 120 -3.52 -5.58 6.66
CA PRO A 120 -4.08 -5.81 7.97
C PRO A 120 -5.47 -5.19 8.16
N SER A 121 -6.20 -5.69 9.16
CA SER A 121 -7.35 -5.01 9.73
C SER A 121 -6.91 -3.72 10.41
N ALA A 122 -7.63 -2.64 10.14
CA ALA A 122 -7.51 -1.36 10.80
C ALA A 122 -8.40 -1.30 12.07
N PRO A 123 -8.16 -0.35 13.00
CA PRO A 123 -9.00 -0.16 14.18
C PRO A 123 -10.49 0.08 13.88
N SER A 124 -10.82 0.54 12.68
CA SER A 124 -12.21 0.70 12.21
C SER A 124 -12.94 -0.63 11.96
N GLY A 125 -12.22 -1.76 11.94
CA GLY A 125 -12.74 -3.08 11.55
C GLY A 125 -12.67 -3.36 10.05
N ASN A 126 -12.31 -2.37 9.22
CA ASN A 126 -12.04 -2.54 7.79
C ASN A 126 -10.62 -3.10 7.58
N LEU A 127 -10.33 -3.64 6.40
CA LEU A 127 -8.95 -3.92 6.00
C LEU A 127 -8.44 -2.85 5.03
N HIS A 128 -7.19 -2.43 5.22
CA HIS A 128 -6.47 -1.61 4.25
C HIS A 128 -5.55 -2.51 3.44
N LEU A 129 -5.79 -2.59 2.13
CA LEU A 129 -5.15 -3.53 1.24
C LEU A 129 -4.17 -2.79 0.31
N ARG A 130 -3.04 -3.43 0.04
CA ARG A 130 -2.27 -3.22 -1.19
C ARG A 130 -2.82 -4.15 -2.26
N LEU A 131 -2.98 -3.64 -3.48
CA LEU A 131 -3.40 -4.42 -4.64
C LEU A 131 -2.26 -4.44 -5.67
N VAL A 132 -1.96 -5.62 -6.20
CA VAL A 132 -0.99 -5.82 -7.27
C VAL A 132 -1.69 -6.57 -8.40
N PHE A 133 -1.54 -6.07 -9.62
CA PHE A 133 -2.18 -6.62 -10.81
C PHE A 133 -1.15 -7.21 -11.76
N GLU A 134 -1.55 -8.24 -12.51
CA GLU A 134 -0.77 -8.77 -13.63
C GLU A 134 -1.71 -9.12 -14.80
N THR A 135 -1.38 -8.65 -16.00
CA THR A 135 -2.12 -8.98 -17.23
C THR A 135 -1.24 -8.91 -18.47
N GLY A 136 -1.50 -9.82 -19.41
CA GLY A 136 -0.94 -9.79 -20.76
C GLY A 136 -1.76 -8.97 -21.78
N SER A 137 -2.92 -8.43 -21.38
CA SER A 137 -3.74 -7.62 -22.28
C SER A 137 -3.02 -6.33 -22.64
N ARG A 138 -2.85 -6.04 -23.94
CA ARG A 138 -2.29 -4.76 -24.39
C ARG A 138 -3.16 -3.58 -23.96
N LYS A 139 -4.49 -3.75 -23.90
CA LYS A 139 -5.44 -2.73 -23.48
C LYS A 139 -5.29 -2.36 -22.00
N TYR A 140 -5.05 -3.35 -21.15
CA TYR A 140 -4.96 -3.20 -19.70
C TYR A 140 -3.53 -3.24 -19.14
N TYR A 141 -2.51 -3.25 -20.01
CA TYR A 141 -1.10 -3.41 -19.61
C TYR A 141 -0.61 -2.32 -18.63
N TRP A 142 -1.27 -1.17 -18.61
CA TRP A 142 -0.97 -0.07 -17.68
C TRP A 142 -1.15 -0.49 -16.22
N LEU A 143 -2.07 -1.43 -15.93
CA LEU A 143 -2.29 -1.99 -14.58
C LEU A 143 -1.05 -2.66 -14.00
N ASN A 144 -0.16 -3.19 -14.84
CA ASN A 144 1.06 -3.84 -14.38
C ASN A 144 2.01 -2.85 -13.67
N ASN A 145 1.78 -1.54 -13.79
CA ASN A 145 2.69 -0.49 -13.30
C ASN A 145 2.01 0.50 -12.35
N VAL A 146 0.78 0.26 -11.89
CA VAL A 146 0.11 1.14 -10.92
C VAL A 146 0.46 0.77 -9.48
N ILE A 147 0.41 1.74 -8.59
CA ILE A 147 0.46 1.50 -7.14
C ILE A 147 -0.95 1.64 -6.60
N ALA A 148 -1.58 0.50 -6.28
CA ALA A 148 -2.96 0.47 -5.86
C ALA A 148 -3.15 0.12 -4.39
N VAL A 149 -4.14 0.78 -3.79
CA VAL A 149 -4.62 0.57 -2.43
C VAL A 149 -6.12 0.31 -2.44
N GLY A 150 -6.63 -0.34 -1.40
CA GLY A 150 -8.06 -0.56 -1.27
C GLY A 150 -8.53 -0.62 0.18
N VAL A 151 -9.82 -0.36 0.36
CA VAL A 151 -10.50 -0.49 1.65
C VAL A 151 -11.54 -1.58 1.52
N LEU A 152 -11.38 -2.63 2.32
CA LEU A 152 -12.31 -3.74 2.39
C LEU A 152 -13.25 -3.58 3.58
N THR A 153 -14.54 -3.70 3.31
CA THR A 153 -15.62 -3.70 4.31
C THR A 153 -16.47 -4.97 4.19
N ASN A 154 -16.91 -5.51 5.32
CA ASN A 154 -17.88 -6.61 5.31
C ASN A 154 -19.26 -6.08 4.89
N VAL A 155 -19.94 -6.75 3.96
CA VAL A 155 -21.31 -6.42 3.53
C VAL A 155 -22.31 -7.32 4.23
N GLU A 156 -22.14 -8.63 4.06
CA GLU A 156 -22.96 -9.65 4.69
C GLU A 156 -22.10 -10.88 4.99
N ALA A 157 -22.46 -11.58 6.06
CA ALA A 157 -21.86 -12.86 6.41
C ALA A 157 -22.96 -13.81 6.90
N THR A 158 -22.98 -15.01 6.35
CA THR A 158 -23.80 -16.13 6.81
C THR A 158 -22.90 -17.18 7.46
N ALA A 159 -23.47 -18.31 7.88
CA ALA A 159 -22.67 -19.43 8.38
C ALA A 159 -21.71 -20.01 7.32
N ASN A 160 -22.06 -19.91 6.04
CA ASN A 160 -21.37 -20.62 4.95
C ASN A 160 -20.71 -19.69 3.93
N THR A 161 -21.08 -18.42 3.89
CA THR A 161 -20.61 -17.47 2.88
C THR A 161 -20.39 -16.09 3.47
N SER A 162 -19.52 -15.30 2.83
CA SER A 162 -19.40 -13.87 3.08
C SER A 162 -19.34 -13.09 1.78
N LEU A 163 -19.90 -11.88 1.82
CA LEU A 163 -19.79 -10.89 0.75
C LEU A 163 -18.98 -9.71 1.28
N LEU A 164 -17.88 -9.42 0.59
CA LEU A 164 -16.96 -8.35 0.94
C LEU A 164 -17.05 -7.26 -0.12
N ARG A 165 -16.98 -6.00 0.28
CA ARG A 165 -16.87 -4.85 -0.62
C ARG A 165 -15.46 -4.31 -0.55
N ILE A 166 -14.80 -4.13 -1.69
CA ILE A 166 -13.49 -3.51 -1.80
C ILE A 166 -13.62 -2.28 -2.69
N ASP A 167 -13.38 -1.11 -2.15
CA ASP A 167 -13.15 0.08 -2.96
C ASP A 167 -11.65 0.20 -3.23
N ALA A 168 -11.27 0.34 -4.50
CA ALA A 168 -9.89 0.37 -4.95
C ALA A 168 -9.53 1.72 -5.58
N TRP A 169 -8.31 2.17 -5.31
CA TRP A 169 -7.72 3.37 -5.87
C TRP A 169 -6.27 3.12 -6.28
N ASN A 170 -5.78 3.89 -7.25
CA ASN A 170 -4.36 4.01 -7.57
C ASN A 170 -3.89 5.45 -7.34
N MET A 171 -2.57 5.69 -7.39
CA MET A 171 -2.06 7.06 -7.35
C MET A 171 -2.61 7.85 -8.55
N ALA A 172 -3.03 9.09 -8.34
CA ALA A 172 -3.73 9.85 -9.38
C ALA A 172 -2.87 10.16 -10.61
N ASP A 173 -1.55 10.18 -10.44
CA ASP A 173 -0.54 10.41 -11.47
C ASP A 173 0.05 9.13 -12.07
N ASP A 174 -0.44 7.95 -11.68
CA ASP A 174 -0.04 6.67 -12.25
C ASP A 174 -0.43 6.54 -13.73
N TRP A 175 0.17 5.52 -14.36
CA TRP A 175 -0.10 5.14 -15.74
C TRP A 175 -1.59 4.95 -16.03
N ASN A 176 -2.04 5.57 -17.13
CA ASN A 176 -3.38 5.37 -17.67
C ASN A 176 -3.36 4.60 -19.00
N SER A 177 -2.19 4.34 -19.57
CA SER A 177 -1.96 3.64 -20.84
C SER A 177 -0.53 3.12 -20.87
N THR A 178 -0.23 2.21 -21.77
CA THR A 178 1.13 1.68 -21.98
C THR A 178 1.57 1.95 -23.41
N THR A 179 2.74 2.54 -23.56
CA THR A 179 3.44 2.61 -24.85
C THR A 179 4.38 1.41 -24.97
N PHE A 180 4.17 0.58 -25.97
CA PHE A 180 5.05 -0.55 -26.26
C PHE A 180 6.24 -0.09 -27.11
N VAL A 181 7.38 -0.77 -26.96
CA VAL A 181 8.55 -0.54 -27.80
C VAL A 181 8.83 -1.79 -28.64
N ASN A 182 9.24 -1.58 -29.90
CA ASN A 182 9.64 -2.66 -30.79
C ASN A 182 11.05 -3.16 -30.46
N SER A 183 11.54 -4.18 -31.19
CA SER A 183 12.87 -4.77 -31.00
C SER A 183 14.05 -3.79 -31.19
N THR A 184 13.79 -2.61 -31.77
CA THR A 184 14.76 -1.53 -31.95
C THR A 184 14.63 -0.39 -30.91
N GLY A 185 13.74 -0.54 -29.93
CA GLY A 185 13.51 0.44 -28.86
C GLY A 185 12.62 1.63 -29.24
N ARG A 186 11.97 1.62 -30.41
CA ARG A 186 11.05 2.69 -30.84
C ARG A 186 9.62 2.35 -30.46
N SER A 187 8.81 3.37 -30.18
CA SER A 187 7.38 3.21 -29.88
C SER A 187 6.67 2.43 -30.99
N GLU A 188 5.92 1.42 -30.61
CA GLU A 188 5.03 0.63 -31.46
C GLU A 188 3.60 1.17 -31.30
N ASN A 189 2.96 1.57 -32.40
CA ASN A 189 1.56 1.97 -32.36
C ASN A 189 0.68 0.73 -32.12
N MET A 190 -0.33 0.87 -31.26
CA MET A 190 -1.37 -0.16 -31.14
C MET A 190 -2.12 -0.26 -32.48
N ALA A 191 -2.13 -1.46 -33.06
CA ALA A 191 -3.00 -1.80 -34.19
C ALA A 191 -4.43 -2.07 -33.71
#